data_AF-A0A534NXE5-F1
#
_entry.id   AF-A0A534NXE5-F1
#
_cell.length_a   1.000
_cell.length_b   1.000
_cell.length_c   1.000
_cell.angle_alpha   90.00
_cell.angle_beta   90.00
_cell.angle_gamma   90.00
#
_symmetry.space_group_name_H-M   'P 1'
#
loop_
_entity.id
_entity.type
_entity.pdbx_description
1 polymer ?
#
loop_
_entity_poly.entity_id
_entity_poly.type
_entity_poly.pdbx_seq_one_letter_code
_entity_poly.pdbx_strand_id
1 'polypeptide(L)'
;MIAVHWLAIATLPLSFLGGLALTRRSAHRLAVAALAVFCLALIAGLVAATISLAVPALARQMADEPAARLIFRHDSALIQAFGRVIVVAMSAAIALWSAAGRLPRSLAIYGIAAGVLAIAALASGQIRMDAHGFGLVVLAQAIWMVGAGIDLWRA
;
A
#
# COMPACT_ATOMS: atom_id res chain seq x y z
N MET A 1 11.72 -10.18 10.01
CA MET A 1 11.52 -8.98 9.19
C MET A 1 11.94 -9.16 7.72
N ILE A 2 13.07 -9.81 7.39
CA ILE A 2 13.53 -9.98 5.98
C ILE A 2 12.52 -10.75 5.11
N ALA A 3 11.99 -11.88 5.61
CA ALA A 3 11.04 -12.72 4.85
C ALA A 3 9.74 -11.98 4.46
N VAL A 4 9.24 -11.10 5.33
CA VAL A 4 8.01 -10.33 5.07
C VAL A 4 8.23 -9.31 3.94
N HIS A 5 9.41 -8.68 3.86
CA HIS A 5 9.72 -7.74 2.78
C HIS A 5 9.90 -8.45 1.44
N TRP A 6 10.52 -9.63 1.42
CA TRP A 6 10.59 -10.46 0.21
C TRP A 6 9.21 -10.89 -0.26
N LEU A 7 8.34 -11.35 0.65
CA LEU A 7 6.97 -11.70 0.32
C LEU A 7 6.21 -10.48 -0.23
N ALA A 8 6.34 -9.31 0.40
CA ALA A 8 5.74 -8.08 -0.07
C ALA A 8 6.14 -7.78 -1.53
N ILE A 9 7.45 -7.81 -1.84
CA ILE A 9 7.96 -7.60 -3.20
C ILE A 9 7.40 -8.65 -4.17
N ALA A 10 7.44 -9.93 -3.79
CA ALA A 10 6.98 -11.03 -4.64
C ALA A 10 5.48 -10.94 -4.96
N THR A 11 4.68 -10.32 -4.10
CA THR A 11 3.23 -10.13 -4.31
C THR A 11 2.87 -8.89 -5.14
N LEU A 12 3.82 -7.98 -5.42
CA LEU A 12 3.53 -6.77 -6.22
C LEU A 12 3.05 -7.09 -7.65
N PRO A 13 3.66 -8.03 -8.40
CA PRO A 13 3.18 -8.40 -9.74
C PRO A 13 1.77 -8.99 -9.71
N LEU A 14 1.48 -9.84 -8.72
CA LEU A 14 0.15 -10.42 -8.54
C LEU A 14 -0.90 -9.35 -8.24
N SER A 15 -0.56 -8.43 -7.33
CA SER A 15 -1.39 -7.28 -6.98
C SER A 15 -1.67 -6.39 -8.21
N PHE A 16 -0.66 -6.16 -9.05
CA PHE A 16 -0.80 -5.44 -10.32
C PHE A 16 -1.76 -6.13 -11.29
N LEU A 17 -1.60 -7.44 -11.49
CA LEU A 17 -2.48 -8.20 -12.38
C LEU A 17 -3.93 -8.18 -11.89
N GLY A 18 -4.17 -8.30 -10.58
CA GLY A 18 -5.49 -8.15 -9.98
C GLY A 18 -6.10 -6.77 -10.22
N GLY A 19 -5.32 -5.69 -9.99
CA GLY A 19 -5.75 -4.33 -10.28
C GLY A 19 -6.06 -4.10 -11.76
N LEU A 20 -5.25 -4.66 -12.66
CA LEU A 20 -5.49 -4.58 -14.11
C LEU A 20 -6.78 -5.29 -14.52
N ALA A 21 -7.06 -6.48 -13.95
CA ALA A 21 -8.30 -7.20 -14.17
C ALA A 21 -9.53 -6.39 -13.69
N LEU A 22 -9.45 -5.80 -12.49
CA LEU A 22 -10.50 -4.90 -11.97
C LEU A 22 -10.76 -3.72 -12.92
N THR A 23 -9.71 -3.10 -13.43
CA THR A 23 -9.83 -1.97 -14.36
C THR A 23 -10.48 -2.36 -15.69
N ARG A 24 -10.10 -3.52 -16.25
CA ARG A 24 -10.69 -4.01 -17.50
C ARG A 24 -12.18 -4.34 -17.36
N ARG A 25 -12.63 -4.74 -16.17
CA ARG A 25 -14.04 -5.10 -15.93
C ARG A 25 -15.02 -3.93 -16.07
N SER A 26 -14.66 -2.73 -15.66
CA SER A 26 -15.57 -1.57 -15.76
C SER A 26 -15.39 -0.76 -17.05
N ALA A 27 -14.20 -0.79 -17.66
CA ALA A 27 -13.80 0.06 -18.79
C ALA A 27 -14.07 1.56 -18.56
N HIS A 28 -14.26 1.98 -17.30
CA HIS A 28 -14.57 3.35 -16.92
C HIS A 28 -13.28 4.15 -16.69
N ARG A 29 -13.29 5.45 -17.01
CA ARG A 29 -12.12 6.34 -16.84
C ARG A 29 -11.60 6.36 -15.41
N LEU A 30 -12.49 6.28 -14.41
CA LEU A 30 -12.11 6.20 -12.99
C LEU A 30 -11.32 4.94 -12.66
N ALA A 31 -11.59 3.81 -13.32
CA ALA A 31 -10.84 2.58 -13.06
C ALA A 31 -9.44 2.61 -13.68
N VAL A 32 -9.26 3.35 -14.79
CA VAL A 32 -7.93 3.64 -15.35
C VAL A 32 -7.15 4.55 -14.40
N ALA A 33 -7.80 5.60 -13.87
CA ALA A 33 -7.19 6.46 -12.86
C ALA A 33 -6.82 5.68 -11.59
N ALA A 34 -7.69 4.76 -11.14
CA ALA A 34 -7.42 3.88 -10.00
C ALA A 34 -6.15 3.05 -10.22
N LEU A 35 -6.00 2.42 -11.39
CA LEU A 35 -4.80 1.65 -11.73
C LEU A 35 -3.54 2.51 -11.77
N ALA A 36 -3.61 3.71 -12.34
CA ALA A 36 -2.47 4.63 -12.39
C ALA A 36 -2.01 5.04 -10.99
N VAL A 37 -2.95 5.39 -10.10
CA VAL A 37 -2.65 5.74 -8.70
C VAL A 37 -2.14 4.52 -7.93
N PHE A 38 -2.71 3.34 -8.18
CA PHE A 38 -2.26 2.09 -7.58
C PHE A 38 -0.80 1.76 -7.94
N CYS A 39 -0.38 2.00 -9.19
CA CYS A 39 1.03 1.85 -9.58
C CYS A 39 1.97 2.72 -8.75
N LEU A 40 1.55 3.93 -8.34
CA LEU A 40 2.35 4.77 -7.44
C LEU A 40 2.52 4.11 -6.07
N ALA A 41 1.47 3.47 -5.55
CA ALA A 41 1.53 2.71 -4.30
C ALA A 41 2.49 1.51 -4.41
N LEU A 42 2.43 0.76 -5.53
CA LEU A 42 3.33 -0.37 -5.77
C LEU A 42 4.80 0.06 -5.86
N ILE A 43 5.08 1.16 -6.58
CA ILE A 43 6.43 1.71 -6.70
C ILE A 43 6.94 2.18 -5.33
N ALA A 44 6.12 2.91 -4.56
CA ALA A 44 6.47 3.34 -3.21
C ALA A 44 6.74 2.13 -2.28
N GLY A 45 5.93 1.08 -2.39
CA GLY A 45 6.11 -0.19 -1.68
C GLY A 45 7.41 -0.89 -2.04
N LEU A 46 7.75 -0.96 -3.33
CA LEU A 46 9.00 -1.55 -3.81
C LEU A 46 10.22 -0.80 -3.26
N VAL A 47 10.20 0.54 -3.29
CA VAL A 47 11.30 1.36 -2.76
C VAL A 47 11.43 1.18 -1.24
N ALA A 48 10.33 1.28 -0.49
CA ALA A 48 10.33 1.09 0.96
C ALA A 48 10.85 -0.29 1.38
N ALA A 49 10.41 -1.34 0.68
CA ALA A 49 10.85 -2.70 0.96
C ALA A 49 12.34 -2.90 0.63
N THR A 50 12.82 -2.31 -0.46
CA THR A 50 14.23 -2.38 -0.86
C THR A 50 15.14 -1.70 0.17
N ILE A 51 14.78 -0.50 0.63
CA ILE A 51 15.51 0.19 1.70
C ILE A 51 15.53 -0.69 2.96
N SER A 52 14.37 -1.23 3.36
CA SER A 52 14.25 -2.08 4.54
C SER A 52 15.10 -3.35 4.47
N LEU A 53 15.31 -3.91 3.28
CA LEU A 53 16.19 -5.06 3.05
C LEU A 53 17.68 -4.70 3.13
N ALA A 54 18.06 -3.46 2.84
CA ALA A 54 19.44 -2.98 2.93
C ALA A 54 19.87 -2.70 4.38
N VAL A 55 18.95 -2.26 5.25
CA VAL A 55 19.25 -1.87 6.64
C VAL A 55 20.07 -2.90 7.42
N PRO A 56 19.76 -4.22 7.42
CA PRO A 56 20.55 -5.20 8.17
C PRO A 56 22.00 -5.35 7.65
N ALA A 57 22.23 -5.13 6.34
CA ALA A 57 23.57 -5.17 5.78
C ALA A 57 24.38 -3.94 6.20
N LEU A 58 23.78 -2.74 6.13
CA LEU A 58 24.39 -1.52 6.66
C LEU A 58 24.67 -1.63 8.16
N ALA A 59 23.76 -2.21 8.94
CA ALA A 59 23.95 -2.41 10.38
C ALA A 59 25.19 -3.23 10.72
N ARG A 60 25.52 -4.24 9.92
CA ARG A 60 26.75 -5.03 10.11
C ARG A 60 28.00 -4.26 9.71
N GLN A 61 27.93 -3.45 8.65
CA GLN A 61 29.08 -2.67 8.17
C GLN A 61 29.41 -1.47 9.05
N MET A 62 28.43 -0.95 9.77
CA MET A 62 28.54 0.29 10.55
C MET A 62 28.47 0.06 12.07
N ALA A 63 28.72 -1.16 12.54
CA ALA A 63 28.52 -1.53 13.95
C ALA A 63 29.27 -0.61 14.93
N ASP A 64 30.48 -0.17 14.56
CA ASP A 64 31.36 0.66 15.39
C ASP A 64 31.34 2.14 14.98
N GLU A 65 30.54 2.52 13.97
CA GLU A 65 30.55 3.86 13.40
C GLU A 65 29.61 4.81 14.17
N PRO A 66 30.09 5.97 14.66
CA PRO A 66 29.25 6.92 15.39
C PRO A 66 28.13 7.52 14.51
N ALA A 67 28.32 7.53 13.19
CA ALA A 67 27.35 8.00 12.21
C ALA A 67 26.16 7.04 12.00
N ALA A 68 26.26 5.77 12.41
CA ALA A 68 25.25 4.74 12.17
C ALA A 68 23.86 5.14 12.69
N ARG A 69 23.80 5.78 13.87
CA ARG A 69 22.53 6.24 14.45
C ARG A 69 21.80 7.28 13.60
N LEU A 70 22.54 8.18 12.94
CA LEU A 70 21.93 9.22 12.11
C LEU A 70 21.38 8.60 10.81
N ILE A 71 22.14 7.68 10.21
CA ILE A 71 21.72 6.97 8.99
C ILE A 71 20.48 6.13 9.24
N PHE A 72 20.42 5.33 10.32
CA PHE A 72 19.21 4.54 10.62
C PHE A 72 17.98 5.39 10.94
N ARG A 73 18.16 6.58 11.53
CA ARG A 73 17.06 7.54 11.70
C ARG A 73 16.58 8.09 10.36
N HIS A 74 17.50 8.39 9.45
CA HIS A 74 17.18 8.82 8.10
C HIS A 74 16.41 7.73 7.33
N ASP A 75 16.94 6.51 7.30
CA ASP A 75 16.30 5.37 6.63
C ASP A 75 14.91 5.08 7.19
N SER A 76 14.76 5.12 8.52
CA SER A 76 13.46 4.95 9.17
C SER A 76 12.48 6.06 8.77
N ALA A 77 12.93 7.32 8.74
CA ALA A 77 12.09 8.43 8.29
C ALA A 77 11.69 8.28 6.82
N LEU A 78 12.61 7.82 5.96
CA LEU A 78 12.39 7.60 4.54
C LEU A 78 11.39 6.46 4.29
N ILE A 79 11.55 5.33 4.98
CA ILE A 79 10.60 4.20 4.92
C ILE A 79 9.21 4.66 5.37
N GLN A 80 9.11 5.43 6.46
CA GLN A 80 7.82 5.99 6.91
C GLN A 80 7.22 6.99 5.91
N ALA A 81 8.04 7.78 5.22
CA ALA A 81 7.57 8.68 4.17
C ALA A 81 6.94 7.90 3.02
N PHE A 82 7.59 6.84 2.54
CA PHE A 82 7.00 5.94 1.55
C PHE A 82 5.77 5.20 2.09
N GLY A 83 5.74 4.83 3.38
CA GLY A 83 4.55 4.28 4.04
C GLY A 83 3.32 5.18 3.92
N ARG A 84 3.50 6.50 4.08
CA ARG A 84 2.43 7.49 3.86
C ARG A 84 1.96 7.50 2.41
N VAL A 85 2.90 7.47 1.45
CA VAL A 85 2.57 7.43 0.02
C VAL A 85 1.78 6.18 -0.33
N ILE A 86 2.20 5.00 0.17
CA ILE A 86 1.49 3.73 0.00
C ILE A 86 0.07 3.86 0.52
N VAL A 87 -0.11 4.32 1.76
CA VAL A 87 -1.44 4.45 2.38
C VAL A 87 -2.35 5.37 1.57
N VAL A 88 -1.89 6.55 1.19
CA VAL A 88 -2.71 7.51 0.44
C VAL A 88 -3.04 6.99 -0.95
N ALA A 89 -2.03 6.56 -1.71
CA ALA A 89 -2.22 6.11 -3.08
C ALA A 89 -3.08 4.84 -3.15
N MET A 90 -2.83 3.85 -2.31
CA MET A 90 -3.64 2.62 -2.25
C MET A 90 -5.09 2.94 -1.87
N SER A 91 -5.30 3.78 -0.86
CA SER A 91 -6.64 4.18 -0.41
C SER A 91 -7.42 4.93 -1.49
N ALA A 92 -6.74 5.84 -2.20
CA ALA A 92 -7.33 6.55 -3.33
C ALA A 92 -7.67 5.61 -4.49
N ALA A 93 -6.78 4.68 -4.83
CA ALA A 93 -7.04 3.67 -5.86
C ALA A 93 -8.27 2.80 -5.52
N ILE A 94 -8.36 2.32 -4.27
CA ILE A 94 -9.50 1.53 -3.77
C ILE A 94 -10.80 2.33 -3.89
N ALA A 95 -10.82 3.59 -3.46
CA ALA A 95 -12.00 4.44 -3.56
C ALA A 95 -12.40 4.68 -5.03
N LEU A 96 -11.42 4.90 -5.93
CA LEU A 96 -11.67 5.10 -7.35
C LEU A 96 -12.21 3.84 -8.04
N TRP A 97 -11.67 2.65 -7.76
CA TRP A 97 -12.23 1.38 -8.27
C TRP A 97 -13.65 1.16 -7.76
N SER A 98 -13.89 1.46 -6.49
CA SER A 98 -15.21 1.34 -5.86
C SER A 98 -16.23 2.30 -6.48
N ALA A 99 -15.80 3.52 -6.83
CA ALA A 99 -16.62 4.51 -7.51
C ALA A 99 -16.81 4.25 -9.02
N ALA A 100 -15.90 3.50 -9.67
CA ALA A 100 -15.99 3.17 -11.08
C ALA A 100 -17.16 2.21 -11.42
N GLY A 101 -17.81 1.64 -10.41
CA GLY A 101 -18.90 0.68 -10.57
C GLY A 101 -18.42 -0.71 -11.00
N ARG A 102 -19.35 -1.66 -11.05
CA ARG A 102 -19.14 -3.11 -11.30
C ARG A 102 -18.64 -3.95 -10.12
N LEU A 103 -18.53 -3.38 -8.93
CA LEU A 103 -18.33 -4.14 -7.68
C LEU A 103 -19.67 -4.35 -6.95
N PRO A 104 -19.82 -5.40 -6.14
CA PRO A 104 -20.94 -5.55 -5.22
C PRO A 104 -21.10 -4.32 -4.33
N ARG A 105 -22.35 -3.91 -4.07
CA ARG A 105 -22.65 -2.66 -3.35
C ARG A 105 -21.96 -2.56 -2.00
N SER A 106 -21.93 -3.66 -1.23
CA SER A 106 -21.24 -3.70 0.08
C SER A 106 -19.74 -3.44 -0.04
N LEU A 107 -19.08 -4.07 -1.02
CA LEU A 107 -17.64 -3.93 -1.24
C LEU A 107 -17.28 -2.54 -1.78
N ALA A 108 -18.13 -1.96 -2.64
CA ALA A 108 -17.94 -0.60 -3.13
C ALA A 108 -18.09 0.45 -2.00
N ILE A 109 -19.13 0.33 -1.17
CA ILE A 109 -19.31 1.23 -0.01
C ILE A 109 -18.15 1.09 0.97
N TYR A 110 -17.74 -0.14 1.25
CA TYR A 110 -16.59 -0.41 2.11
C TYR A 110 -15.30 0.25 1.55
N GLY A 111 -15.01 0.10 0.26
CA GLY A 111 -13.81 0.68 -0.35
C GLY A 111 -13.80 2.20 -0.33
N ILE A 112 -14.93 2.85 -0.62
CA ILE A 112 -15.04 4.31 -0.52
C ILE A 112 -14.85 4.77 0.92
N ALA A 113 -15.57 4.16 1.87
CA ALA A 113 -15.49 4.52 3.28
C ALA A 113 -14.08 4.30 3.85
N ALA A 114 -13.52 3.10 3.65
CA ALA A 114 -12.17 2.76 4.11
C ALA A 114 -11.11 3.66 3.48
N GLY A 115 -11.21 3.94 2.18
CA GLY A 115 -10.26 4.82 1.49
C GLY A 115 -10.29 6.25 1.99
N VAL A 116 -11.49 6.84 2.12
CA VAL A 116 -11.67 8.21 2.63
C VAL A 116 -11.23 8.30 4.10
N LEU A 117 -11.64 7.35 4.94
CA LEU A 117 -11.28 7.34 6.36
C LEU A 117 -9.77 7.17 6.57
N ALA A 118 -9.10 6.30 5.81
CA ALA A 118 -7.66 6.12 5.91
C ALA A 118 -6.89 7.40 5.55
N ILE A 119 -7.30 8.09 4.47
CA ILE A 119 -6.69 9.36 4.07
C ILE A 119 -6.95 10.44 5.12
N ALA A 120 -8.19 10.57 5.59
CA ALA A 120 -8.56 11.56 6.61
C ALA A 120 -7.83 11.32 7.93
N ALA A 121 -7.75 10.07 8.39
CA ALA A 121 -7.07 9.70 9.63
C ALA A 121 -5.55 9.90 9.57
N LEU A 122 -4.96 9.75 8.38
CA LEU A 122 -3.55 10.10 8.17
C LEU A 122 -3.35 11.62 8.13
N ALA A 123 -4.19 12.35 7.40
CA ALA A 123 -4.10 13.80 7.26
C ALA A 123 -4.33 14.54 8.59
N SER A 124 -5.19 14.01 9.46
CA SER A 124 -5.44 14.54 10.81
C SER A 124 -4.34 14.20 11.82
N GLY A 125 -3.35 13.38 11.45
CA GLY A 125 -2.29 12.93 12.34
C GLY A 125 -2.75 11.92 13.40
N GLN A 126 -3.98 11.40 13.31
CA GLN A 126 -4.49 10.39 14.24
C GLN A 126 -3.78 9.04 14.07
N ILE A 127 -3.33 8.73 12.85
CA ILE A 127 -2.55 7.52 12.58
C ILE A 127 -1.06 7.87 12.61
N ARG A 128 -0.36 7.33 13.62
CA ARG A 128 1.09 7.31 13.61
C ARG A 128 1.54 6.28 12.56
N MET A 129 2.51 6.64 11.75
CA MET A 129 3.16 5.72 10.80
C MET A 129 4.16 4.81 11.51
N ASP A 130 3.74 4.26 12.64
CA ASP A 130 4.40 3.16 13.31
C ASP A 130 3.84 1.82 12.80
N ALA A 131 4.41 0.72 13.27
CA ALA A 131 4.04 -0.61 12.81
C ALA A 131 2.54 -0.93 13.01
N HIS A 132 1.91 -0.36 14.03
CA HIS A 132 0.51 -0.65 14.37
C HIS A 132 -0.45 0.19 13.52
N GLY A 133 -0.23 1.50 13.45
CA GLY A 133 -1.06 2.40 12.66
C GLY A 133 -1.01 2.06 11.16
N PHE A 134 0.20 1.81 10.64
CA PHE A 134 0.37 1.34 9.27
C PHE A 134 -0.27 -0.04 9.05
N GLY A 135 -0.03 -0.98 9.97
CA GLY A 135 -0.58 -2.34 9.88
C GLY A 135 -2.11 -2.37 9.85
N LEU A 136 -2.78 -1.53 10.63
CA LEU A 136 -4.24 -1.42 10.64
C LEU A 136 -4.80 -0.97 9.28
N VAL A 137 -4.17 0.06 8.68
CA VAL A 137 -4.60 0.57 7.36
C VAL A 137 -4.36 -0.48 6.29
N VAL A 138 -3.19 -1.11 6.29
CA VAL A 138 -2.86 -2.18 5.33
C VAL A 138 -3.82 -3.36 5.47
N LEU A 139 -4.22 -3.72 6.70
CA LEU A 139 -5.20 -4.78 6.92
C LEU A 139 -6.56 -4.41 6.31
N ALA A 140 -7.04 -3.20 6.51
CA ALA A 140 -8.29 -2.73 5.89
C ALA A 140 -8.21 -2.75 4.35
N GLN A 141 -7.08 -2.31 3.79
CA GLN A 141 -6.84 -2.36 2.34
C GLN A 141 -6.78 -3.81 1.83
N ALA A 142 -6.17 -4.72 2.59
CA ALA A 142 -6.09 -6.14 2.25
C ALA A 142 -7.46 -6.82 2.28
N ILE A 143 -8.32 -6.51 3.26
CA ILE A 143 -9.70 -7.02 3.31
C ILE A 143 -10.45 -6.63 2.04
N TRP A 144 -10.31 -5.37 1.60
CA TRP A 144 -10.93 -4.92 0.35
C TRP A 144 -10.36 -5.67 -0.87
N MET A 145 -9.03 -5.81 -0.95
CA MET A 145 -8.35 -6.44 -2.07
C MET A 145 -8.74 -7.93 -2.21
N VAL A 146 -8.81 -8.65 -1.09
CA VAL A 146 -9.26 -10.05 -1.06
C VAL A 146 -10.73 -10.15 -1.49
N GLY A 147 -11.59 -9.26 -0.97
CA GLY A 147 -12.99 -9.20 -1.38
C GLY A 147 -13.16 -8.97 -2.89
N ALA A 148 -12.39 -8.04 -3.46
CA ALA A 148 -12.39 -7.74 -4.89
C ALA A 148 -11.84 -8.92 -5.72
N GLY A 149 -10.82 -9.62 -5.21
CA GLY A 149 -10.29 -10.83 -5.84
C GLY A 149 -11.30 -11.99 -5.86
N ILE A 150 -12.02 -12.22 -4.76
CA ILE A 150 -13.09 -13.22 -4.68
C ILE A 150 -14.21 -12.89 -5.68
N ASP A 151 -14.58 -11.62 -5.77
CA ASP A 151 -15.60 -11.15 -6.71
C ASP A 151 -15.15 -11.33 -8.18
N LEU A 152 -13.88 -11.07 -8.49
CA LEU A 152 -13.31 -11.37 -9.81
C LEU A 152 -13.27 -12.87 -10.12
N TRP A 153 -12.99 -13.73 -9.14
CA TRP A 153 -12.96 -15.18 -9.34
C TRP A 153 -14.34 -15.75 -9.70
N ARG A 154 -15.41 -15.12 -9.18
CA ARG A 154 -16.79 -15.58 -9.36
C ARG A 154 -17.46 -15.05 -10.64
N ALA A 155 -16.85 -14.09 -11.32
CA ALA A 155 -17.37 -13.42 -12.51
C ALA A 155 -16.95 -14.15 -13.79
#